data_AF-A0AAV8ANK9-F1
#
_entry.id   AF-A0AAV8ANK9-F1
#
_cell.length_a   1.000
_cell.length_b   1.000
_cell.length_c   1.000
_cell.angle_alpha   90.00
_cell.angle_beta   90.00
_cell.angle_gamma   90.00
#
_symmetry.space_group_name_H-M   'P 1'
#
loop_
_entity.id
_entity.type
_entity.pdbx_description
1 polymer ?
#
loop_
_entity_poly.entity_id
_entity_poly.type
_entity_poly.pdbx_seq_one_letter_code
_entity_poly.pdbx_strand_id
1 'polypeptide(L)'
;MSFYGIAGLFMSSYLWCIIFWNVGNGYDQFNRKKGIVCIFRWGFPGLNRRIFLRFLMKDIQSIRIEDKEGFYSRRVLYMEIRGQGSIPLTRTDENFLTPREIEQKAVELAYFFVCTY
;
A
#
# COMPACT_ATOMS: atom_id res chain seq x y z
N MET A 1 24.83 6.40 35.00
CA MET A 1 23.47 6.88 34.65
C MET A 1 23.38 7.47 33.23
N SER A 2 24.48 7.78 32.54
CA SER A 2 24.49 8.37 31.18
C SER A 2 24.21 7.39 30.03
N PHE A 3 24.18 6.09 30.30
CA PHE A 3 24.04 5.05 29.28
C PHE A 3 22.66 5.11 28.58
N TYR A 4 21.60 5.36 29.35
CA TYR A 4 20.24 5.47 28.81
C TYR A 4 20.04 6.71 27.92
N GLY A 5 20.75 7.81 28.18
CA GLY A 5 20.70 9.01 27.34
C GLY A 5 21.31 8.77 25.96
N ILE A 6 22.44 8.05 25.90
CA ILE A 6 23.09 7.67 24.64
C ILE A 6 22.18 6.75 23.83
N ALA A 7 21.55 5.76 24.48
CA ALA A 7 20.58 4.88 23.82
C ALA A 7 19.37 5.66 23.25
N GLY A 8 18.86 6.66 23.98
CA GLY A 8 17.78 7.53 23.51
C GLY A 8 18.18 8.36 22.28
N LEU A 9 19.40 8.89 22.24
CA LEU A 9 19.92 9.62 21.08
C LEU A 9 20.04 8.74 19.85
N PHE A 10 20.50 7.48 19.99
CA PHE A 10 20.54 6.53 18.89
C PHE A 10 19.16 6.15 18.37
N MET A 11 18.18 5.98 19.26
CA MET A 11 16.79 5.72 18.85
C MET A 11 16.16 6.92 18.14
N SER A 12 16.40 8.13 18.63
CA SER A 12 15.88 9.36 18.03
C SER A 12 16.48 9.60 16.65
N SER A 13 17.80 9.45 16.50
CA SER A 13 18.47 9.58 15.20
C SER A 13 18.00 8.51 14.21
N TYR A 14 17.81 7.26 14.68
CA TYR A 14 17.27 6.19 13.85
C TYR A 14 15.87 6.51 13.32
N LEU A 15 14.96 6.98 14.19
CA LEU A 15 13.62 7.40 13.76
C LEU A 15 13.69 8.56 12.75
N TRP A 16 14.54 9.56 13.01
CA TRP A 16 14.72 10.69 12.10
C TRP A 16 15.22 10.24 10.73
N CYS A 17 16.16 9.29 10.70
CA CYS A 17 16.65 8.69 9.47
C CYS A 17 15.54 7.95 8.69
N ILE A 18 14.66 7.21 9.37
CA ILE A 18 13.52 6.54 8.72
C ILE A 18 12.60 7.54 8.05
N ILE A 19 12.27 8.64 8.74
CA ILE A 19 11.40 9.71 8.23
C ILE A 19 12.08 10.42 7.05
N PHE A 20 13.35 10.79 7.20
CA PHE A 20 14.12 11.43 6.14
C PHE A 20 14.21 10.57 4.87
N TRP A 21 14.38 9.26 5.05
CA TRP A 21 14.48 8.32 3.95
C TRP A 21 13.13 7.88 3.36
N ASN A 22 12.02 8.37 3.94
CA ASN A 22 10.65 8.14 3.49
C ASN A 22 10.35 6.66 3.25
N VAL A 23 10.80 5.81 4.18
CA VAL A 23 10.63 4.36 4.11
C VAL A 23 9.15 4.01 4.23
N GLY A 24 8.65 3.17 3.32
CA GLY A 24 7.24 2.79 3.23
C GLY A 24 6.40 3.69 2.32
N ASN A 25 6.93 4.81 1.83
CA ASN A 25 6.20 5.66 0.90
C ASN A 25 6.11 5.01 -0.49
N GLY A 26 5.08 5.34 -1.25
CA GLY A 26 4.80 4.75 -2.54
C GLY A 26 3.72 5.49 -3.29
N TYR A 27 3.42 5.03 -4.49
CA TYR A 27 2.25 5.47 -5.23
C TYR A 27 1.71 4.32 -6.07
N ASP A 28 0.41 4.36 -6.31
CA ASP A 28 -0.30 3.38 -7.13
C ASP A 28 -0.80 4.13 -8.37
N GLN A 29 -0.29 3.75 -9.54
CA GLN A 29 -0.63 4.39 -10.80
C GLN A 29 -1.47 3.44 -11.65
N PHE A 30 -2.71 3.83 -11.90
CA PHE A 30 -3.64 3.11 -12.77
C PHE A 30 -3.74 3.84 -14.12
N ASN A 31 -3.15 3.28 -15.18
CA ASN A 31 -3.14 3.93 -16.49
C ASN A 31 -4.11 3.26 -17.46
N ARG A 32 -5.30 3.86 -17.67
CA ARG A 32 -6.33 3.35 -18.61
C ARG A 32 -5.83 3.26 -20.04
N LYS A 33 -5.07 4.25 -20.51
CA LYS A 33 -4.62 4.32 -21.92
C LYS A 33 -3.65 3.20 -22.29
N LYS A 34 -2.82 2.79 -21.33
CA LYS A 34 -1.85 1.70 -21.54
C LYS A 34 -2.37 0.34 -21.08
N GLY A 35 -3.45 0.30 -20.28
CA GLY A 35 -3.99 -0.93 -19.69
C GLY A 35 -3.08 -1.54 -18.63
N ILE A 36 -2.34 -0.72 -17.89
CA ILE A 36 -1.28 -1.17 -16.96
C ILE A 36 -1.51 -0.54 -15.59
N VAL A 37 -1.42 -1.38 -14.56
CA VAL A 37 -1.37 -0.98 -13.15
C VAL A 37 0.06 -1.11 -12.65
N CYS A 38 0.58 -0.03 -12.06
CA CYS A 38 1.90 0.01 -11.43
C CYS A 38 1.72 0.29 -9.94
N ILE A 39 2.23 -0.60 -9.10
CA ILE A 39 2.31 -0.42 -7.65
C ILE A 39 3.78 -0.18 -7.32
N PHE A 40 4.06 0.98 -6.74
CA PHE A 40 5.40 1.35 -6.33
C PHE A 40 5.46 1.56 -4.82
N ARG A 41 6.47 0.96 -4.19
CA ARG A 41 6.75 1.08 -2.75
C ARG A 41 8.26 1.26 -2.53
N TRP A 42 8.62 2.22 -1.69
CA TRP A 42 9.96 2.43 -1.18
C TRP A 42 10.17 1.57 0.07
N GLY A 43 11.11 0.65 -0.02
CA GLY A 43 11.58 -0.14 1.12
C GLY A 43 12.68 0.56 1.91
N PHE A 44 13.26 -0.19 2.84
CA PHE A 44 14.39 0.24 3.66
C PHE A 44 15.61 0.59 2.79
N PRO A 45 16.45 1.57 3.20
CA PRO A 45 17.73 1.85 2.53
C PRO A 45 18.52 0.57 2.21
N GLY A 46 18.82 0.33 0.94
CA GLY A 46 19.55 -0.86 0.48
C GLY A 46 19.63 -0.95 -1.04
N LEU A 47 20.31 -1.99 -1.55
CA LEU A 47 20.47 -2.24 -3.00
C LEU A 47 19.12 -2.43 -3.72
N ASN A 48 18.17 -3.11 -3.07
CA ASN A 48 16.82 -3.34 -3.58
C ASN A 48 15.78 -2.47 -2.86
N ARG A 49 16.05 -1.15 -2.78
CA ARG A 49 15.15 -0.19 -2.12
C ARG A 49 13.79 -0.04 -2.80
N ARG A 50 13.68 -0.37 -4.10
CA ARG A 50 12.48 -0.11 -4.91
C ARG A 50 11.74 -1.41 -5.18
N ILE A 51 10.53 -1.52 -4.64
CA ILE A 51 9.58 -2.57 -5.01
C ILE A 51 8.69 -1.98 -6.10
N PHE A 52 8.87 -2.45 -7.33
CA PHE A 52 8.09 -2.03 -8.48
C PHE A 52 7.36 -3.24 -9.04
N LEU A 53 6.04 -3.24 -8.88
CA LEU A 53 5.16 -4.30 -9.36
C LEU A 53 4.32 -3.73 -10.50
N ARG A 54 4.32 -4.41 -11.64
CA ARG A 54 3.62 -3.98 -12.85
C ARG A 54 2.73 -5.11 -13.34
N PHE A 55 1.44 -4.81 -13.47
CA PHE A 55 0.42 -5.77 -13.89
C PHE A 55 -0.35 -5.22 -15.09
N LEU A 56 -0.83 -6.13 -15.93
CA LEU A 56 -1.78 -5.81 -16.98
C LEU A 56 -3.19 -5.81 -16.39
N MET A 57 -4.03 -4.89 -16.84
CA MET A 57 -5.41 -4.82 -16.35
C MET A 57 -6.24 -6.07 -16.69
N LYS A 58 -5.87 -6.79 -17.75
CA LYS A 58 -6.48 -8.06 -18.13
C LYS A 58 -6.28 -9.17 -17.10
N ASP A 59 -5.24 -9.07 -16.30
CA ASP A 59 -4.91 -10.08 -15.30
C ASP A 59 -5.61 -9.80 -13.96
N ILE A 60 -6.24 -8.63 -13.80
CA ILE A 60 -6.98 -8.25 -12.60
C ILE A 60 -8.36 -8.91 -12.66
N GLN A 61 -8.66 -9.79 -11.72
CA GLN A 61 -9.93 -10.51 -11.66
C GLN A 61 -10.97 -9.80 -10.82
N SER A 62 -10.59 -9.45 -9.58
CA SER A 62 -11.53 -8.92 -8.61
C SER A 62 -10.85 -8.01 -7.59
N ILE A 63 -11.65 -7.20 -6.92
CA ILE A 63 -11.25 -6.47 -5.73
C ILE A 63 -12.03 -7.08 -4.56
N ARG A 64 -11.31 -7.53 -3.54
CA ARG A 64 -11.91 -8.04 -2.30
C ARG A 64 -11.66 -7.04 -1.18
N ILE A 65 -12.70 -6.77 -0.40
CA ILE A 65 -12.58 -6.01 0.85
C ILE A 65 -12.59 -7.04 1.97
N GLU A 66 -11.54 -7.07 2.77
CA GLU A 66 -11.50 -7.89 3.98
C GLU A 66 -11.60 -6.96 5.18
N ASP A 67 -12.61 -7.19 6.02
CA ASP A 67 -12.74 -6.51 7.30
C ASP A 67 -12.10 -7.40 8.36
N LYS A 68 -10.94 -7.00 8.90
CA LYS A 68 -10.34 -7.70 10.02
C LYS A 68 -11.01 -7.22 11.30
N GLU A 69 -11.99 -7.97 11.76
CA GLU A 69 -12.67 -7.76 13.03
C GLU A 69 -11.72 -8.02 14.20
N GLY A 70 -11.47 -6.98 15.02
CA GLY A 70 -10.61 -6.99 16.20
C GLY A 70 -10.70 -5.66 16.96
N PHE A 71 -9.89 -5.46 18.01
CA PHE A 71 -9.86 -4.19 18.78
C PHE A 71 -9.51 -2.96 17.93
N TYR A 72 -8.85 -3.17 16.79
CA TYR A 72 -8.67 -2.20 15.73
C TYR A 72 -9.30 -2.75 14.45
N SER A 73 -10.52 -2.34 14.14
CA SER A 73 -11.16 -2.66 12.86
C SER A 73 -10.37 -2.01 11.73
N ARG A 74 -9.72 -2.84 10.90
CA ARG A 74 -9.01 -2.40 9.71
C ARG A 74 -9.60 -3.08 8.50
N ARG A 75 -10.12 -2.26 7.59
CA ARG A 75 -10.57 -2.69 6.26
C ARG A 75 -9.39 -2.62 5.30
N VAL A 76 -9.03 -3.76 4.72
CA VAL A 76 -7.96 -3.86 3.73
C VAL A 76 -8.57 -4.23 2.38
N LEU A 77 -8.27 -3.42 1.37
CA LEU A 77 -8.56 -3.65 -0.02
C LEU A 77 -7.49 -4.56 -0.60
N TYR A 78 -7.91 -5.68 -1.17
CA TYR A 78 -7.05 -6.59 -1.91
C TYR A 78 -7.45 -6.61 -3.38
N MET A 79 -6.45 -6.59 -4.25
CA MET A 79 -6.61 -6.87 -5.67
C MET A 79 -6.21 -8.31 -5.95
N GLU A 80 -7.12 -9.08 -6.54
CA GLU A 80 -6.84 -10.46 -6.94
C GLU A 80 -6.35 -10.48 -8.39
N ILE A 81 -5.12 -10.98 -8.57
CA ILE A 81 -4.47 -11.05 -9.88
C ILE A 81 -4.37 -12.52 -10.29
N ARG A 82 -4.76 -12.80 -11.54
CA ARG A 82 -4.71 -14.12 -12.14
C ARG A 82 -3.27 -14.66 -12.14
N GLY A 83 -3.02 -15.67 -11.32
CA GLY A 83 -1.74 -16.39 -11.27
C GLY A 83 -0.68 -15.82 -10.32
N GLN A 84 -0.91 -14.67 -9.67
CA GLN A 84 0.05 -14.05 -8.73
C GLN A 84 -0.48 -13.88 -7.30
N GLY A 85 -1.78 -14.08 -7.07
CA GLY A 85 -2.40 -14.02 -5.74
C GLY A 85 -3.02 -12.65 -5.42
N SER A 86 -3.36 -12.43 -4.16
CA SER A 86 -3.97 -11.20 -3.66
C SER A 86 -2.91 -10.19 -3.23
N ILE A 87 -2.98 -8.97 -3.78
CA ILE A 87 -2.08 -7.87 -3.42
C ILE A 87 -2.87 -6.82 -2.66
N PRO A 88 -2.48 -6.48 -1.41
CA PRO A 88 -3.13 -5.41 -0.68
C PRO A 88 -2.88 -4.07 -1.36
N LEU A 89 -3.96 -3.38 -1.72
CA LEU A 89 -3.94 -2.02 -2.27
C LEU A 89 -3.96 -0.96 -1.16
N THR A 90 -4.53 -1.27 0.00
CA THR A 90 -4.62 -0.30 1.11
C THR A 90 -3.23 0.09 1.57
N ARG A 91 -2.91 1.38 1.46
CA ARG A 91 -1.66 1.92 1.99
C ARG A 91 -1.72 1.99 3.51
N THR A 92 -0.57 1.99 4.17
CA THR A 92 -0.50 2.07 5.64
C THR A 92 -1.15 3.35 6.20
N ASP A 93 -1.11 4.44 5.43
CA ASP A 93 -1.77 5.74 5.68
C ASP A 93 -3.29 5.74 5.40
N GLU A 94 -3.79 4.80 4.61
CA GLU A 94 -5.22 4.68 4.31
C GLU A 94 -6.00 3.92 5.39
N ASN A 95 -5.31 3.34 6.36
CA ASN A 95 -5.94 2.74 7.54
C ASN A 95 -6.59 3.79 8.48
N PHE A 96 -6.31 5.07 8.26
CA PHE A 96 -6.94 6.18 8.99
C PHE A 96 -8.21 6.71 8.28
N LEU A 97 -8.52 6.21 7.08
CA LEU A 97 -9.72 6.62 6.35
C LEU A 97 -10.96 6.03 7.02
N THR A 98 -12.05 6.78 6.95
CA THR A 98 -13.34 6.31 7.43
C THR A 98 -13.80 5.10 6.60
N PRO A 99 -14.59 4.18 7.19
CA PRO A 99 -15.08 2.99 6.47
C PRO A 99 -15.76 3.32 5.13
N ARG A 100 -16.44 4.48 5.06
CA ARG A 100 -17.14 4.99 3.89
C ARG A 100 -16.19 5.42 2.76
N GLU A 101 -15.05 6.03 3.09
CA GLU A 101 -14.06 6.44 2.09
C GLU A 101 -13.39 5.22 1.44
N ILE A 102 -13.13 4.18 2.23
CA ILE A 102 -12.59 2.90 1.72
C ILE A 102 -13.61 2.24 0.76
N GLU A 103 -14.89 2.23 1.12
CA GLU A 103 -15.96 1.74 0.25
C GLU A 103 -16.07 2.55 -1.06
N GLN A 104 -16.06 3.88 -0.98
CA GLN A 104 -16.10 4.74 -2.16
C GLN A 104 -14.92 4.48 -3.09
N LYS A 105 -13.71 4.35 -2.53
CA LYS A 105 -12.51 4.02 -3.29
C LYS A 105 -12.62 2.63 -3.93
N ALA A 106 -13.19 1.65 -3.23
CA ALA A 106 -13.43 0.32 -3.76
C ALA A 106 -14.39 0.35 -4.95
N VAL A 107 -15.48 1.12 -4.83
CA VAL A 107 -16.48 1.30 -5.89
C VAL A 107 -15.88 1.99 -7.10
N GLU A 108 -15.08 3.05 -6.90
CA GLU A 108 -14.40 3.74 -7.99
C GLU A 108 -13.45 2.82 -8.75
N LEU A 109 -12.66 2.02 -8.03
CA LEU A 109 -11.78 1.02 -8.63
C LEU A 109 -12.57 -0.09 -9.33
N ALA A 110 -13.69 -0.56 -8.76
CA ALA A 110 -14.55 -1.55 -9.40
C ALA A 110 -15.13 -1.02 -10.71
N TYR A 111 -15.67 0.20 -10.73
CA TYR A 111 -16.12 0.87 -11.96
C TYR A 111 -14.98 0.99 -12.98
N PHE A 112 -13.77 1.31 -12.51
CA PHE A 112 -12.60 1.43 -13.35
C PHE A 112 -12.26 0.12 -14.09
N PHE A 113 -12.39 -1.05 -13.43
CA PHE A 113 -12.10 -2.36 -14.03
C PHE A 113 -13.29 -2.97 -14.79
N VAL A 114 -14.54 -2.70 -14.39
CA VAL A 114 -15.73 -3.25 -15.03
C VAL A 114 -16.04 -2.56 -16.36
N CYS A 115 -15.89 -1.23 -16.46
CA CYS A 115 -16.08 -0.50 -17.74
C CYS A 115 -14.98 -0.75 -18.79
N THR A 116 -14.07 -1.70 -18.56
CA THR A 116 -13.02 -2.09 -19.53
C THR A 116 -13.31 -3.39 -20.28
N TYR A 117 -14.48 -4.01 -20.04
CA TYR A 117 -15.03 -5.12 -20.82
C TYR A 117 -16.07 -4.65 -21.83
#